data_AF-A0A7C2TYC7-F1
#
_entry.id   AF-A0A7C2TYC7-F1
#
_cell.length_a   1.000
_cell.length_b   1.000
_cell.length_c   1.000
_cell.angle_alpha   90.00
_cell.angle_beta   90.00
_cell.angle_gamma   90.00
#
_symmetry.space_group_name_H-M   'P 1'
#
loop_
_entity.id
_entity.type
_entity.pdbx_description
1 polymer ?
#
loop_
_entity_poly.entity_id
_entity_poly.type
_entity_poly.pdbx_seq_one_letter_code
_entity_poly.pdbx_strand_id
1 'polypeptide(L)' 'MTTLNIQYVSDETGAPTAVIVPIEIWRKLASEKETAYLLKSKKMRKRLLEAKNRRNGIPFEEALAKLGI' A
#
# COMPACT_ATOMS: atom_id res chain seq x y z
N MET A 1 -3.26 -23.61 -3.22
CA MET A 1 -2.99 -23.01 -1.89
C MET A 1 -1.53 -22.57 -1.89
N THR A 2 -1.25 -21.26 -1.95
CA THR A 2 0.12 -20.75 -1.85
C THR A 2 0.53 -20.88 -0.40
N THR A 3 1.43 -21.82 -0.10
CA THR A 3 2.06 -21.94 1.21
C THR A 3 2.87 -20.67 1.44
N LEU A 4 2.40 -19.82 2.36
CA LEU A 4 3.14 -18.65 2.80
C LEU A 4 4.37 -19.17 3.55
N ASN A 5 5.53 -19.19 2.89
CA ASN A 5 6.79 -19.69 3.46
C ASN A 5 7.37 -18.66 4.43
N ILE A 6 6.68 -18.49 5.57
CA ILE A 6 7.02 -17.52 6.61
C ILE A 6 7.87 -18.23 7.66
N GLN A 7 9.00 -17.63 8.03
CA GLN A 7 9.85 -18.12 9.09
C GLN A 7 9.92 -17.10 10.23
N TYR A 8 9.90 -17.59 11.46
CA TYR A 8 10.04 -16.76 12.66
C TYR A 8 11.44 -16.92 13.21
N VAL A 9 12.05 -15.78 13.58
CA VAL A 9 13.33 -15.72 14.29
C VAL A 9 13.00 -15.39 15.73
N SER A 10 13.45 -16.24 16.65
CA SER A 10 13.24 -16.07 18.10
C SER A 10 14.56 -15.73 18.80
N ASP A 11 14.45 -15.02 19.92
CA ASP A 11 15.55 -14.81 20.85
C ASP A 11 15.83 -16.04 21.74
N GLU A 12 16.80 -15.93 22.63
CA GLU A 12 17.22 -16.96 23.58
C GLU A 12 16.10 -17.42 24.55
N THR A 13 15.06 -16.61 24.73
CA THR A 13 13.89 -16.95 25.57
C THR A 13 12.80 -17.67 24.77
N GLY A 14 13.00 -17.81 23.44
CA GLY A 14 12.01 -18.34 22.51
C GLY A 14 11.00 -17.30 22.02
N ALA A 15 11.13 -16.03 22.44
CA ALA A 15 10.22 -14.98 22.03
C ALA A 15 10.52 -14.54 20.57
N PRO A 16 9.51 -14.46 19.68
CA PRO A 16 9.73 -14.03 18.30
C PRO A 16 10.18 -12.56 18.23
N THR A 17 11.32 -12.31 17.60
CA THR A 17 11.89 -10.96 17.43
C THR A 17 11.84 -10.48 15.99
N ALA A 18 11.85 -11.38 15.02
CA ALA A 18 11.75 -11.04 13.61
C ALA A 18 11.01 -12.10 12.79
N VAL A 19 10.60 -11.72 11.58
CA VAL A 19 9.91 -12.60 10.63
C VAL A 19 10.55 -12.46 9.25
N ILE A 20 10.89 -13.58 8.63
CA ILE A 20 11.36 -13.67 7.26
C ILE A 20 10.18 -14.03 6.38
N VAL A 21 9.90 -13.18 5.39
CA VAL A 21 8.81 -13.37 4.44
C VAL A 21 9.32 -13.27 3.00
N PRO A 22 8.73 -14.00 2.04
CA PRO A 22 8.94 -13.77 0.62
C PRO A 22 8.72 -12.30 0.24
N ILE A 23 9.57 -11.79 -0.67
CA ILE A 23 9.59 -10.36 -1.03
C ILE A 23 8.26 -9.86 -1.61
N GLU A 24 7.50 -10.72 -2.28
CA GLU A 24 6.16 -10.38 -2.82
C GLU A 24 5.15 -10.08 -1.71
N ILE A 25 5.20 -10.84 -0.61
CA ILE A 25 4.34 -10.65 0.56
C ILE A 25 4.73 -9.34 1.25
N TRP A 26 6.03 -9.08 1.42
CA TRP A 26 6.49 -7.81 1.97
C TRP A 26 6.02 -6.61 1.13
N ARG A 27 6.15 -6.67 -0.19
CA ARG A 27 5.69 -5.60 -1.10
C ARG A 27 4.19 -5.37 -0.97
N LYS A 28 3.38 -6.43 -0.86
CA LYS A 28 1.94 -6.31 -0.63
C LYS A 28 1.64 -5.63 0.71
N LEU A 29 2.24 -6.09 1.81
CA LEU A 29 2.05 -5.51 3.15
C LEU A 29 2.55 -4.04 3.22
N ALA A 30 3.67 -3.74 2.56
CA ALA A 30 4.20 -2.38 2.48
C ALA A 30 3.29 -1.45 1.67
N SER A 31 2.72 -1.91 0.55
CA SER A 31 1.73 -1.16 -0.22
C SER A 31 0.43 -0.90 0.57
N GLU A 32 0.09 -1.83 1.48
CA GLU A 32 -1.01 -1.66 2.41
C GLU A 32 -0.70 -0.60 3.47
N LYS A 33 0.55 -0.33 3.87
CA LYS A 33 0.87 0.75 4.83
C LYS A 33 0.54 2.14 4.28
N GLU A 34 0.88 2.41 3.02
CA GLU A 34 0.61 3.68 2.35
C GLU A 34 -0.90 3.85 2.09
N THR A 35 -1.56 2.79 1.64
CA THR A 35 -3.01 2.77 1.46
C THR A 35 -3.75 2.85 2.81
N ALA A 36 -3.29 2.16 3.84
CA ALA A 36 -3.88 2.16 5.18
C ALA A 36 -3.80 3.55 5.82
N TYR A 37 -2.70 4.29 5.61
CA TYR A 37 -2.60 5.68 6.03
C TYR A 37 -3.73 6.54 5.43
N LEU A 38 -3.95 6.44 4.12
CA LEU A 38 -5.04 7.16 3.46
C LEU A 38 -6.43 6.64 3.89
N LEU A 39 -6.56 5.35 4.21
CA LEU A 39 -7.83 4.76 4.67
C LEU A 39 -8.22 5.14 6.11
N LYS A 40 -7.29 5.66 6.94
CA LYS A 40 -7.60 6.15 8.29
C LYS A 40 -8.59 7.32 8.31
N SER A 41 -8.64 8.12 7.24
CA SER A 41 -9.59 9.23 7.12
C SER A 41 -10.78 8.84 6.24
N LYS A 42 -12.01 8.97 6.77
CA LYS A 42 -13.25 8.73 6.01
C LYS A 42 -13.31 9.57 4.73
N LYS A 43 -12.85 10.83 4.80
CA LYS A 43 -12.79 11.74 3.64
C LYS A 43 -11.81 11.25 2.58
N MET A 44 -10.65 10.76 3.01
CA MET A 44 -9.61 10.30 2.10
C MET A 44 -9.96 8.93 1.47
N ARG A 45 -10.57 8.03 2.24
CA ARG A 45 -11.16 6.79 1.71
C ARG A 45 -12.17 7.06 0.60
N LYS A 46 -13.06 8.03 0.79
CA LYS A 46 -14.03 8.44 -0.25
C LYS A 46 -13.32 8.93 -1.52
N ARG A 47 -12.33 9.82 -1.38
CA ARG A 47 -11.53 10.33 -2.51
C ARG A 47 -10.80 9.23 -3.28
N LEU A 48 -10.24 8.26 -2.57
CA LEU A 48 -9.56 7.10 -3.16
C LEU A 48 -10.50 6.23 -3.99
N LEU A 49 -11.67 5.92 -3.43
CA LEU A 49 -12.69 5.12 -4.14
C LEU A 49 -13.21 5.84 -5.38
N GLU A 50 -13.46 7.15 -5.27
CA GLU A 50 -13.84 7.98 -6.42
C GLU A 50 -12.76 7.99 -7.49
N ALA A 51 -11.48 8.20 -7.11
CA ALA A 51 -10.37 8.20 -8.06
C ALA A 51 -10.18 6.85 -8.75
N LYS A 52 -10.26 5.74 -8.00
CA LYS A 52 -10.20 4.37 -8.55
C LYS A 52 -11.28 4.11 -9.60
N ASN A 53 -12.47 4.66 -9.41
CA ASN A 53 -13.61 4.44 -10.30
C ASN A 53 -13.65 5.39 -11.50
N ARG A 54 -12.79 6.43 -11.55
CA ARG A 54 -12.71 7.31 -12.72
C ARG A 54 -12.11 6.55 -13.89
N ARG A 55 -12.77 6.65 -15.04
CA ARG A 55 -12.28 6.15 -16.33
C ARG A 55 -11.69 7.27 -17.20
N ASN A 56 -11.75 8.49 -16.70
CA ASN A 56 -11.44 9.70 -17.45
C ASN A 56 -10.26 10.39 -16.76
N GLY A 57 -9.35 10.93 -17.56
CA GLY A 57 -8.24 11.76 -17.12
C GLY A 57 -8.18 13.05 -17.93
N ILE A 58 -7.20 13.89 -17.61
CA ILE A 58 -6.81 15.01 -18.46
C ILE A 58 -5.43 14.70 -19.08
N PRO A 59 -5.15 15.15 -20.31
CA PRO A 59 -3.81 15.10 -20.89
C PRO A 59 -2.78 15.80 -19.99
N PHE A 60 -1.52 15.38 -20.11
CA PHE A 60 -0.44 15.89 -19.28
C PHE A 60 -0.24 17.40 -19.47
N GLU A 61 -0.31 17.87 -20.72
CA GLU A 61 -0.17 19.27 -21.11
C GLU A 61 -1.30 20.13 -20.53
N GLU A 62 -2.53 19.59 -20.52
CA GLU A 62 -3.67 20.24 -19.89
C GLU A 62 -3.50 20.32 -18.37
N ALA A 63 -2.91 19.31 -17.75
CA ALA A 63 -2.60 19.31 -16.33
C ALA A 63 -1.57 20.40 -15.97
N LEU A 64 -0.48 20.51 -16.74
CA LEU A 64 0.54 21.55 -16.57
C LEU A 64 -0.07 22.95 -16.65
N ALA A 65 -0.85 23.20 -17.72
CA ALA A 65 -1.52 24.49 -17.92
C ALA A 65 -2.46 24.85 -16.77
N LYS A 66 -3.24 23.89 -16.23
CA LYS A 66 -4.14 24.13 -15.08
C LYS A 66 -3.38 24.33 -13.77
N LEU A 67 -2.21 23.72 -13.63
CA LEU A 67 -1.37 23.84 -12.43
C LEU A 67 -0.45 25.07 -12.48
N GLY A 68 -0.33 25.72 -13.64
CA GLY A 68 0.48 26.92 -13.82
C GLY A 68 1.99 26.65 -13.75
N ILE A 69 2.41 25.45 -14.15
CA ILE A 69 3.81 24.98 -14.16
C ILE A 69 4.25 24.57 -15.57
#